data_AF-A0A7Y2YGX3-F1
#
_entry.id   AF-A0A7Y2YGX3-F1
#
_cell.length_a   1.000
_cell.length_b   1.000
_cell.length_c   1.000
_cell.angle_alpha   90.00
_cell.angle_beta   90.00
_cell.angle_gamma   90.00
#
_symmetry.space_group_name_H-M   'P 1'
#
loop_
_entity.id
_entity.type
_entity.pdbx_description
1 polymer ?
#
loop_
_entity_poly.entity_id
_entity_poly.type
_entity_poly.pdbx_seq_one_letter_code
_entity_poly.pdbx_strand_id
1 'polypeptide(L)'
;KDFIQFKTSLLAEEAANDPIKKADTIRDIVNSISKIPDRIKREIYIQQCAAMMNISEEVLFNTLAQISRKENTEARKQERKQQKAFEVVREHPKEAKVDVQFELERKIIEILLLYGKEEQQFEDLVLKENEEGELVLEPERVEAKVYEKIYLDLQEDEIELTHDQFKIIYYKLMESLNEKEDFQLSAFLNDLDQELVNNISSILMEEEKYNLHNWERKDIYPKEKSGTIAQLVSETILTLRCYLIKKRIYSLQQNTEEESEDNNEVLEEIVNYLQLNKLLNNKLNRVLS
;
A
#
# COMPACT_ATOMS: atom_id res chain seq x y z
N LYS A 1 15.72 14.58 -60.15
CA LYS A 1 14.41 15.25 -60.15
C LYS A 1 13.67 14.77 -58.91
N ASP A 2 13.37 15.68 -57.99
CA ASP A 2 12.65 15.35 -56.76
C ASP A 2 11.13 15.23 -57.01
N PHE A 3 10.42 14.41 -56.22
CA PHE A 3 8.97 14.23 -56.30
C PHE A 3 8.22 15.55 -56.08
N ILE A 4 8.72 16.39 -55.17
CA ILE A 4 8.14 17.72 -54.90
C ILE A 4 8.36 18.65 -56.10
N GLN A 5 9.55 18.64 -56.71
CA GLN A 5 9.83 19.43 -57.90
C GLN A 5 8.97 19.00 -59.09
N PHE A 6 8.75 17.70 -59.27
CA PHE A 6 7.89 17.16 -60.33
C PHE A 6 6.42 17.56 -60.15
N LYS A 7 5.87 17.46 -58.93
CA LYS A 7 4.51 17.94 -58.64
C LYS A 7 4.38 19.44 -58.85
N THR A 8 5.36 20.22 -58.40
CA THR A 8 5.32 21.68 -58.52
C THR A 8 5.36 22.10 -59.99
N SER A 9 6.16 21.42 -60.84
CA SER A 9 6.21 21.72 -62.27
C SER A 9 4.95 21.30 -63.02
N LEU A 10 4.44 20.08 -62.76
CA LEU A 10 3.26 19.55 -63.43
C LEU A 10 2.01 20.37 -63.09
N LEU A 11 1.84 20.70 -61.82
CA LEU A 11 0.65 21.41 -61.35
C LEU A 11 0.71 22.92 -61.62
N ALA A 12 1.92 23.49 -61.79
CA ALA A 12 2.07 24.88 -62.26
C ALA A 12 1.55 25.05 -63.71
N GLU A 13 1.73 24.04 -64.56
CA GLU A 13 1.20 24.04 -65.93
C GLU A 13 -0.34 23.88 -65.95
N GLU A 14 -0.90 23.04 -65.08
CA GLU A 14 -2.35 22.80 -64.99
C GLU A 14 -3.14 23.95 -64.32
N ALA A 15 -2.49 24.70 -63.41
CA ALA A 15 -3.12 25.78 -62.64
C ALA A 15 -2.98 27.18 -63.27
N ALA A 16 -2.37 27.29 -64.45
CA ALA A 16 -2.05 28.58 -65.08
C ALA A 16 -3.28 29.47 -65.38
N ASN A 17 -4.49 28.90 -65.46
CA ASN A 17 -5.71 29.59 -65.90
C ASN A 17 -6.86 29.63 -64.87
N ASP A 18 -6.69 29.13 -63.64
CA ASP A 18 -7.76 29.12 -62.62
C ASP A 18 -7.23 29.40 -61.19
N PRO A 19 -7.55 30.56 -60.58
CA PRO A 19 -7.12 30.94 -59.23
C PRO A 19 -7.52 29.95 -58.13
N ILE A 20 -8.66 29.26 -58.28
CA ILE A 20 -9.17 28.33 -57.26
C ILE A 20 -8.34 27.05 -57.29
N LYS A 21 -8.12 26.49 -58.47
CA LYS A 21 -7.27 25.30 -58.65
C LYS A 21 -5.82 25.56 -58.24
N LYS A 22 -5.33 26.78 -58.47
CA LYS A 22 -4.01 27.21 -58.00
C LYS A 22 -3.90 27.19 -56.48
N ALA A 23 -4.92 27.66 -55.76
CA ALA A 23 -4.93 27.64 -54.31
C ALA A 23 -4.93 26.20 -53.74
N ASP A 24 -5.70 25.29 -54.35
CA ASP A 24 -5.75 23.88 -53.93
C ASP A 24 -4.44 23.15 -54.22
N THR A 25 -3.87 23.38 -55.40
CA THR A 25 -2.53 22.89 -55.77
C THR A 25 -1.46 23.31 -54.77
N ILE A 26 -1.46 24.58 -54.37
CA ILE A 26 -0.51 25.10 -53.39
C ILE A 26 -0.68 24.40 -52.04
N ARG A 27 -1.92 24.16 -51.59
CA ARG A 27 -2.17 23.41 -50.35
C ARG A 27 -1.63 21.98 -50.43
N ASP A 28 -1.80 21.30 -51.55
CA ASP A 28 -1.34 19.92 -51.73
C ASP A 28 0.20 19.80 -51.75
N ILE A 29 0.89 20.79 -52.33
CA ILE A 29 2.35 20.87 -52.30
C ILE A 29 2.81 21.14 -50.87
N VAL A 30 2.21 22.09 -50.15
CA VAL A 30 2.56 22.40 -48.76
C VAL A 30 2.29 21.21 -47.83
N ASN A 31 1.21 20.46 -48.05
CA ASN A 31 0.94 19.17 -47.38
C ASN A 31 1.98 18.10 -47.67
N SER A 32 2.58 18.12 -48.87
CA SER A 32 3.66 17.19 -49.22
C SER A 32 4.98 17.61 -48.54
N ILE A 33 5.22 18.92 -48.42
CA ILE A 33 6.37 19.49 -47.71
C ILE A 33 6.26 19.27 -46.19
N SER A 34 5.06 19.29 -45.58
CA SER A 34 4.87 19.07 -44.13
C SER A 34 5.36 17.68 -43.68
N LYS A 35 5.30 16.69 -44.57
CA LYS A 35 5.75 15.31 -44.31
C LYS A 35 7.27 15.12 -44.34
N ILE A 36 8.04 16.12 -44.80
CA ILE A 36 9.50 16.06 -44.81
C ILE A 36 10.01 16.34 -43.39
N PRO A 37 10.75 15.43 -42.72
CA PRO A 37 11.15 15.62 -41.32
C PRO A 37 12.22 16.72 -41.14
N ASP A 38 13.12 16.88 -42.11
CA ASP A 38 14.25 17.82 -42.08
C ASP A 38 13.80 19.27 -42.34
N ARG A 39 14.09 20.15 -41.37
CA ARG A 39 13.72 21.58 -41.40
C ARG A 39 14.38 22.34 -42.53
N ILE A 40 15.67 22.09 -42.77
CA ILE A 40 16.46 22.82 -43.78
C ILE A 40 15.94 22.45 -45.18
N LYS A 41 15.63 21.18 -45.40
CA LYS A 41 15.04 20.73 -46.66
C LYS A 41 13.68 21.36 -46.89
N ARG A 42 12.80 21.43 -45.88
CA ARG A 42 11.48 22.09 -46.01
C ARG A 42 11.60 23.56 -46.44
N GLU A 43 12.55 24.29 -45.85
CA GLU A 43 12.80 25.69 -46.18
C GLU A 43 13.21 25.87 -47.64
N ILE A 44 14.14 25.04 -48.13
CA ILE A 44 14.58 25.07 -49.53
C ILE A 44 13.43 24.78 -50.50
N TYR A 45 12.54 23.81 -50.20
CA TYR A 45 11.39 23.53 -51.07
C TYR A 45 10.33 24.64 -51.04
N ILE A 46 10.14 25.32 -49.91
CA ILE A 46 9.21 26.46 -49.83
C ILE A 46 9.69 27.62 -50.68
N GLN A 47 10.99 27.95 -50.61
CA GLN A 47 11.59 28.99 -51.46
C GLN A 47 11.42 28.67 -52.95
N GLN A 48 11.66 27.41 -53.34
CA GLN A 48 11.46 26.97 -54.73
C GLN A 48 9.99 27.04 -55.17
N CYS A 49 9.06 26.63 -54.30
CA CYS A 49 7.62 26.67 -54.58
C CYS A 49 7.10 28.12 -54.69
N ALA A 50 7.58 29.02 -53.84
CA ALA A 50 7.23 30.44 -53.87
C ALA A 50 7.64 31.09 -55.20
N ALA A 51 8.88 30.82 -55.64
CA ALA A 51 9.40 31.31 -56.91
C ALA A 51 8.62 30.76 -58.12
N MET A 52 8.30 29.47 -58.11
CA MET A 52 7.62 28.83 -59.24
C MET A 52 6.13 29.22 -59.37
N MET A 53 5.45 29.46 -58.25
CA MET A 53 4.01 29.77 -58.21
C MET A 53 3.69 31.26 -58.09
N ASN A 54 4.70 32.12 -57.98
CA ASN A 54 4.59 33.57 -57.77
C ASN A 54 3.70 33.91 -56.56
N ILE A 55 4.04 33.35 -55.39
CA ILE A 55 3.35 33.60 -54.12
C ILE A 55 4.37 33.92 -53.03
N SER A 56 3.98 34.72 -52.04
CA SER A 56 4.85 35.06 -50.91
C SER A 56 5.24 33.82 -50.11
N GLU A 57 6.52 33.67 -49.81
CA GLU A 57 7.07 32.65 -48.91
C GLU A 57 6.37 32.68 -47.54
N GLU A 58 6.08 33.88 -47.02
CA GLU A 58 5.42 34.09 -45.74
C GLU A 58 4.05 33.38 -45.68
N VAL A 59 3.29 33.42 -46.78
CA VAL A 59 1.98 32.76 -46.87
C VAL A 59 2.13 31.24 -46.86
N LEU A 60 3.14 30.70 -47.53
CA LEU A 60 3.44 29.27 -47.53
C LEU A 60 3.89 28.78 -46.15
N PHE A 61 4.76 29.53 -45.47
CA PHE A 61 5.19 29.21 -44.10
C PHE A 61 4.03 29.23 -43.11
N ASN A 62 3.15 30.22 -43.19
CA ASN A 62 1.96 30.30 -42.35
C ASN A 62 1.02 29.12 -42.59
N THR A 63 0.85 28.72 -43.85
CA THR A 63 0.02 27.56 -44.23
C THR A 63 0.62 26.25 -43.71
N LEU A 64 1.95 26.07 -43.83
CA LEU A 64 2.68 24.92 -43.30
C LEU A 64 2.51 24.80 -41.77
N ALA A 65 2.59 25.93 -41.06
CA ALA A 65 2.42 25.97 -39.61
C ALA A 65 0.98 25.59 -39.19
N GLN A 66 -0.03 26.02 -39.95
CA GLN A 66 -1.43 25.63 -39.70
C GLN A 66 -1.67 24.13 -39.90
N ILE A 67 -1.12 23.55 -40.97
CA ILE A 67 -1.21 22.10 -41.25
C ILE A 67 -0.56 21.29 -40.12
N SER A 68 0.67 21.68 -39.72
CA SER A 68 1.41 21.00 -38.66
C SER A 68 0.69 21.02 -37.30
N ARG A 69 -0.02 22.12 -36.97
CA ARG A 69 -0.81 22.24 -35.74
C ARG A 69 -2.06 21.35 -35.76
N LYS A 70 -2.72 21.22 -36.92
CA LYS A 70 -3.89 20.35 -37.09
C LYS A 70 -3.50 18.88 -36.92
N GLU A 71 -2.44 18.42 -37.58
CA GLU A 71 -1.96 17.04 -37.48
C GLU A 71 -1.58 16.67 -36.03
N ASN A 72 -0.91 17.56 -35.30
CA ASN A 72 -0.53 17.31 -33.90
C ASN A 72 -1.75 17.26 -32.95
N THR A 73 -2.79 18.05 -33.25
CA THR A 73 -4.03 18.08 -32.45
C THR A 73 -4.89 16.84 -32.70
N GLU A 74 -4.93 16.36 -33.94
CA GLU A 74 -5.62 15.13 -34.32
C GLU A 74 -4.92 13.88 -33.78
N ALA A 75 -3.58 13.84 -33.83
CA ALA A 75 -2.77 12.77 -33.22
C ALA A 75 -3.05 12.64 -31.71
N ARG A 76 -3.05 13.76 -30.96
CA ARG A 76 -3.40 13.77 -29.52
C ARG A 76 -4.83 13.33 -29.24
N LYS A 77 -5.77 13.58 -30.16
CA LYS A 77 -7.18 13.14 -30.03
C LYS A 77 -7.32 11.64 -30.27
N GLN A 78 -6.52 11.06 -31.16
CA GLN A 78 -6.46 9.62 -31.41
C GLN A 78 -5.76 8.88 -30.27
N GLU A 79 -4.67 9.41 -29.71
CA GLU A 79 -4.01 8.83 -28.52
C GLU A 79 -4.96 8.78 -27.31
N ARG A 80 -5.73 9.84 -27.05
CA ARG A 80 -6.76 9.85 -26.00
C ARG A 80 -7.92 8.89 -26.26
N LYS A 81 -8.23 8.56 -27.52
CA LYS A 81 -9.26 7.56 -27.86
C LYS A 81 -8.74 6.13 -27.75
N GLN A 82 -7.48 5.87 -28.09
CA GLN A 82 -6.86 4.56 -27.93
C GLN A 82 -6.60 4.21 -26.45
N GLN A 83 -6.28 5.18 -25.60
CA GLN A 83 -6.18 4.95 -24.14
C GLN A 83 -7.52 4.55 -23.50
N LYS A 84 -8.66 4.98 -24.05
CA LYS A 84 -10.00 4.56 -23.57
C LYS A 84 -10.45 3.20 -24.10
N ALA A 85 -9.84 2.67 -25.17
CA ALA A 85 -10.21 1.39 -25.76
C ALA A 85 -9.50 0.18 -25.11
N PHE A 86 -8.50 0.43 -24.26
CA PHE A 86 -7.77 -0.58 -23.47
C PHE A 86 -7.97 -0.43 -21.96
N GLU A 87 -9.06 0.21 -21.53
CA GLU A 87 -9.50 0.13 -20.15
C GLU A 87 -10.15 -1.25 -19.94
N VAL A 88 -9.30 -2.27 -19.83
CA VAL A 88 -9.71 -3.54 -19.23
C VAL A 88 -10.19 -3.16 -17.84
N VAL A 89 -11.50 -3.23 -17.61
CA VAL A 89 -12.08 -3.25 -16.27
C VAL A 89 -11.53 -4.51 -15.61
N ARG A 90 -10.30 -4.42 -15.09
CA ARG A 90 -9.92 -5.23 -13.95
C ARG A 90 -10.86 -4.70 -12.88
N GLU A 91 -11.91 -5.45 -12.59
CA GLU A 91 -12.39 -5.50 -11.23
C GLU A 91 -11.14 -5.80 -10.41
N HIS A 92 -10.50 -4.76 -9.87
CA HIS A 92 -9.75 -4.96 -8.66
C HIS A 92 -10.78 -5.60 -7.75
N PRO A 93 -10.63 -6.89 -7.36
CA PRO A 93 -11.45 -7.38 -6.28
C PRO A 93 -11.29 -6.32 -5.20
N LYS A 94 -12.39 -5.74 -4.73
CA LYS A 94 -12.33 -4.88 -3.55
C LYS A 94 -11.57 -5.73 -2.55
N GLU A 95 -10.30 -5.40 -2.32
CA GLU A 95 -9.51 -6.07 -1.32
C GLU A 95 -10.38 -5.94 -0.08
N ALA A 96 -10.89 -7.08 0.40
CA ALA A 96 -11.63 -7.07 1.65
C ALA A 96 -10.69 -6.35 2.61
N LYS A 97 -11.10 -5.19 3.14
CA LYS A 97 -10.29 -4.49 4.13
C LYS A 97 -10.06 -5.50 5.24
N VAL A 98 -8.87 -6.07 5.28
CA VAL A 98 -8.52 -7.04 6.30
C VAL A 98 -8.63 -6.29 7.61
N ASP A 99 -9.50 -6.76 8.48
CA ASP A 99 -9.62 -6.18 9.80
C ASP A 99 -8.40 -6.63 10.61
N VAL A 100 -7.39 -5.75 10.64
CA VAL A 100 -6.12 -6.00 11.33
C VAL A 100 -6.38 -6.29 12.81
N GLN A 101 -7.38 -5.66 13.41
CA GLN A 101 -7.72 -5.89 14.81
C GLN A 101 -8.24 -7.31 15.00
N PHE A 102 -9.18 -7.74 14.16
CA PHE A 102 -9.73 -9.09 14.20
C PHE A 102 -8.64 -10.16 14.08
N GLU A 103 -7.69 -10.02 13.14
CA GLU A 103 -6.60 -10.98 12.98
C GLU A 103 -5.66 -11.01 14.19
N LEU A 104 -5.38 -9.87 14.82
CA LEU A 104 -4.56 -9.79 16.03
C LEU A 104 -5.27 -10.41 17.24
N GLU A 105 -6.55 -10.10 17.45
CA GLU A 105 -7.35 -10.71 18.53
C GLU A 105 -7.44 -12.22 18.33
N ARG A 106 -7.69 -12.67 17.10
CA ARG A 106 -7.66 -14.07 16.72
C ARG A 106 -6.32 -14.73 17.04
N LYS A 107 -5.20 -14.06 16.72
CA LYS A 107 -3.85 -14.54 17.00
C LYS A 107 -3.57 -14.68 18.49
N ILE A 108 -4.08 -13.77 19.32
CA ILE A 108 -4.00 -13.87 20.79
C ILE A 108 -4.72 -15.14 21.27
N ILE A 109 -5.96 -15.39 20.80
CA ILE A 109 -6.70 -16.59 21.16
C ILE A 109 -5.98 -17.86 20.71
N GLU A 110 -5.42 -17.86 19.51
CA GLU A 110 -4.61 -18.96 18.97
C GLU A 110 -3.41 -19.28 19.88
N ILE A 111 -2.63 -18.25 20.25
CA ILE A 111 -1.46 -18.40 21.12
C ILE A 111 -1.87 -18.97 22.49
N LEU A 112 -2.98 -18.50 23.06
CA LEU A 112 -3.49 -18.98 24.34
C LEU A 112 -3.94 -20.45 24.28
N LEU A 113 -4.58 -20.86 23.19
CA LEU A 113 -5.03 -22.24 22.99
C LEU A 113 -3.86 -23.22 22.84
N LEU A 114 -2.83 -22.82 22.10
CA LEU A 114 -1.70 -23.68 21.76
C LEU A 114 -0.61 -23.68 22.83
N TYR A 115 -0.25 -22.49 23.32
CA TYR A 115 0.96 -22.26 24.12
C TYR A 115 0.67 -21.65 25.49
N GLY A 116 -0.59 -21.46 25.88
CA GLY A 116 -0.96 -20.71 27.07
C GLY A 116 -0.19 -21.13 28.33
N LYS A 117 0.00 -22.43 28.55
CA LYS A 117 0.70 -22.97 29.73
C LYS A 117 2.21 -23.05 29.65
N GLU A 118 2.79 -22.80 28.48
CA GLU A 118 4.22 -22.90 28.34
C GLU A 118 4.91 -21.78 29.12
N GLU A 119 5.95 -22.14 29.87
CA GLU A 119 6.83 -21.20 30.54
C GLU A 119 7.85 -20.67 29.54
N GLN A 120 7.95 -19.35 29.46
CA GLN A 120 8.75 -18.65 28.48
C GLN A 120 9.53 -17.50 29.14
N GLN A 121 10.69 -17.18 28.57
CA GLN A 121 11.49 -16.02 29.00
C GLN A 121 11.13 -14.80 28.16
N PHE A 122 10.50 -13.81 28.77
CA PHE A 122 10.13 -12.54 28.15
C PHE A 122 11.17 -11.46 28.45
N GLU A 123 11.29 -10.48 27.56
CA GLU A 123 12.18 -9.33 27.72
C GLU A 123 11.35 -8.05 27.87
N ASP A 124 11.33 -7.50 29.08
CA ASP A 124 10.67 -6.23 29.38
C ASP A 124 11.69 -5.10 29.55
N LEU A 125 11.20 -3.86 29.44
CA LEU A 125 12.02 -2.66 29.63
C LEU A 125 11.67 -2.06 30.98
N VAL A 126 12.64 -2.00 31.88
CA VAL A 126 12.48 -1.44 33.22
C VAL A 126 13.36 -0.21 33.39
N LEU A 127 12.84 0.79 34.11
CA LEU A 127 13.61 1.99 34.46
C LEU A 127 14.57 1.65 35.59
N LYS A 128 15.88 1.68 35.30
CA LYS A 128 16.95 1.48 36.28
C LYS A 128 17.81 2.74 36.37
N GLU A 129 18.27 3.04 37.57
CA GLU A 129 19.22 4.14 37.82
C GLU A 129 20.62 3.68 37.41
N ASN A 130 21.26 4.43 36.51
CA ASN A 130 22.63 4.16 36.09
C ASN A 130 23.64 4.64 37.15
N GLU A 131 24.93 4.37 36.93
CA GLU A 131 26.01 4.80 37.85
C GLU A 131 26.10 6.33 38.05
N GLU A 132 25.45 7.12 37.19
CA GLU A 132 25.41 8.59 37.22
C GLU A 132 24.13 9.15 37.88
N GLY A 133 23.21 8.29 38.32
CA GLY A 133 21.94 8.68 38.94
C GLY A 133 20.82 9.04 37.94
N GLU A 134 21.01 8.76 36.65
CA GLU A 134 20.01 8.96 35.61
C GLU A 134 19.17 7.68 35.39
N LEU A 135 17.86 7.84 35.19
CA LEU A 135 16.95 6.73 34.90
C LEU A 135 17.05 6.33 33.42
N VAL A 136 17.53 5.12 33.17
CA VAL A 136 17.67 4.54 31.82
C VAL A 136 16.81 3.28 31.70
N LEU A 137 16.25 3.04 30.51
CA LEU A 137 15.50 1.82 30.21
C LEU A 137 16.45 0.65 29.91
N GLU A 138 16.44 -0.36 30.76
CA GLU A 138 17.23 -1.57 30.60
C GLU A 138 16.36 -2.81 30.33
N PRO A 139 16.81 -3.76 29.48
CA PRO A 139 16.20 -5.08 29.39
C PRO A 139 16.21 -5.80 30.74
N GLU A 140 15.08 -6.37 31.11
CA GLU A 140 15.00 -7.37 32.17
C GLU A 140 14.29 -8.62 31.66
N ARG A 141 14.89 -9.78 31.94
CA ARG A 141 14.31 -11.07 31.56
C ARG A 141 13.39 -11.56 32.67
N VAL A 142 12.16 -11.85 32.32
CA VAL A 142 11.12 -12.33 33.23
C VAL A 142 10.64 -13.69 32.75
N GLU A 143 10.66 -14.68 33.63
CA GLU A 143 10.06 -15.98 33.39
C GLU A 143 8.59 -15.93 33.84
N ALA A 144 7.68 -16.25 32.91
CA ALA A 144 6.25 -16.31 33.16
C ALA A 144 5.59 -17.33 32.22
N LYS A 145 4.39 -17.80 32.58
CA LYS A 145 3.58 -18.55 31.62
C LYS A 145 3.01 -17.61 30.57
N VAL A 146 2.83 -18.10 29.35
CA VAL A 146 2.30 -17.30 28.25
C VAL A 146 0.95 -16.65 28.58
N TYR A 147 0.02 -17.40 29.19
CA TYR A 147 -1.29 -16.85 29.57
C TYR A 147 -1.18 -15.74 30.63
N GLU A 148 -0.25 -15.87 31.58
CA GLU A 148 -0.02 -14.87 32.63
C GLU A 148 0.54 -13.60 32.02
N LYS A 149 1.54 -13.73 31.13
CA LYS A 149 2.13 -12.59 30.44
C LYS A 149 1.12 -11.84 29.58
N ILE A 150 0.33 -12.56 28.77
CA ILE A 150 -0.73 -11.95 27.95
C ILE A 150 -1.76 -11.25 28.83
N TYR A 151 -2.18 -11.89 29.93
CA TYR A 151 -3.15 -11.31 30.86
C TYR A 151 -2.63 -10.01 31.49
N LEU A 152 -1.40 -10.03 32.01
CA LEU A 152 -0.78 -8.85 32.61
C LEU A 152 -0.61 -7.73 31.59
N ASP A 153 -0.08 -8.02 30.40
CA ASP A 153 0.17 -7.01 29.36
C ASP A 153 -1.12 -6.34 28.86
N LEU A 154 -2.23 -7.09 28.78
CA LEU A 154 -3.52 -6.53 28.39
C LEU A 154 -4.16 -5.74 29.54
N GLN A 155 -4.03 -6.22 30.78
CA GLN A 155 -4.61 -5.58 31.95
C GLN A 155 -3.89 -4.27 32.32
N GLU A 156 -2.56 -4.22 32.19
CA GLU A 156 -1.75 -3.02 32.43
C GLU A 156 -2.16 -1.85 31.53
N ASP A 157 -2.57 -2.14 30.30
CA ASP A 157 -3.02 -1.15 29.32
C ASP A 157 -4.54 -0.95 29.30
N GLU A 158 -5.29 -1.66 30.16
CA GLU A 158 -6.76 -1.71 30.15
C GLU A 158 -7.36 -2.07 28.77
N ILE A 159 -6.68 -2.95 28.01
CA ILE A 159 -7.10 -3.37 26.68
C ILE A 159 -8.15 -4.48 26.78
N GLU A 160 -9.34 -4.22 26.23
CA GLU A 160 -10.37 -5.25 26.01
C GLU A 160 -10.46 -5.66 24.53
N LEU A 161 -10.68 -6.96 24.30
CA LEU A 161 -10.99 -7.48 22.96
C LEU A 161 -12.32 -6.89 22.48
N THR A 162 -12.35 -6.43 21.24
CA THR A 162 -13.52 -5.79 20.64
C THR A 162 -14.48 -6.80 20.03
N HIS A 163 -13.99 -7.98 19.61
CA HIS A 163 -14.86 -9.01 19.06
C HIS A 163 -15.52 -9.85 20.16
N ASP A 164 -16.86 -9.85 20.22
CA ASP A 164 -17.64 -10.50 21.29
C ASP A 164 -17.30 -11.98 21.48
N GLN A 165 -17.15 -12.74 20.39
CA GLN A 165 -16.81 -14.16 20.46
C GLN A 165 -15.41 -14.39 21.05
N PHE A 166 -14.42 -13.59 20.64
CA PHE A 166 -13.06 -13.68 21.19
C PHE A 166 -13.02 -13.24 22.65
N LYS A 167 -13.80 -12.22 23.03
CA LYS A 167 -13.95 -11.81 24.43
C LYS A 167 -14.46 -12.95 25.31
N ILE A 168 -15.51 -13.64 24.88
CA ILE A 168 -16.05 -14.80 25.63
C ILE A 168 -15.02 -15.93 25.71
N ILE A 169 -14.36 -16.27 24.59
CA ILE A 169 -13.35 -17.34 24.55
C ILE A 169 -12.18 -16.99 25.47
N TYR A 170 -11.70 -15.75 25.43
CA TYR A 170 -10.59 -15.26 26.24
C TYR A 170 -10.86 -15.44 27.74
N TYR A 171 -12.00 -14.96 28.24
CA TYR A 171 -12.29 -15.08 29.66
C TYR A 171 -12.44 -16.53 30.11
N LYS A 172 -13.11 -17.38 29.31
CA LYS A 172 -13.20 -18.82 29.61
C LYS A 172 -11.83 -19.50 29.57
N LEU A 173 -10.93 -19.09 28.67
CA LEU A 173 -9.56 -19.59 28.63
C LEU A 173 -8.78 -19.17 29.88
N MET A 174 -8.86 -17.90 30.28
CA MET A 174 -8.19 -17.41 31.49
C MET A 174 -8.65 -18.15 32.74
N GLU A 175 -9.97 -18.36 32.89
CA GLU A 175 -10.53 -19.15 33.98
C GLU A 175 -10.02 -20.59 33.95
N SER A 176 -10.09 -21.26 32.79
CA SER A 176 -9.67 -22.65 32.66
C SER A 176 -8.17 -22.85 32.85
N LEU A 177 -7.34 -21.92 32.39
CA LEU A 177 -5.88 -21.97 32.51
C LEU A 177 -5.40 -21.68 33.94
N ASN A 178 -6.13 -20.86 34.69
CA ASN A 178 -5.81 -20.52 36.07
C ASN A 178 -6.30 -21.59 37.07
N GLU A 179 -7.47 -22.19 36.84
CA GLU A 179 -8.05 -23.17 37.77
C GLU A 179 -7.49 -24.59 37.61
N LYS A 180 -7.29 -25.04 36.36
CA LYS A 180 -6.91 -26.43 36.08
C LYS A 180 -5.41 -26.51 35.94
N GLU A 181 -4.75 -27.35 36.73
CA GLU A 181 -3.29 -27.56 36.65
C GLU A 181 -2.87 -28.28 35.36
N ASP A 182 -3.72 -29.17 34.84
CA ASP A 182 -3.57 -29.85 33.54
C ASP A 182 -4.66 -29.37 32.57
N PHE A 183 -4.29 -28.56 31.57
CA PHE A 183 -5.24 -27.95 30.64
C PHE A 183 -5.25 -28.81 29.39
N GLN A 184 -6.42 -29.35 29.09
CA GLN A 184 -6.61 -30.17 27.91
C GLN A 184 -7.59 -29.46 26.99
N LEU A 185 -7.11 -29.12 25.79
CA LEU A 185 -7.90 -28.45 24.77
C LEU A 185 -9.21 -29.19 24.47
N SER A 186 -9.18 -30.53 24.45
CA SER A 186 -10.38 -31.36 24.23
C SER A 186 -11.44 -31.19 25.32
N ALA A 187 -11.03 -31.13 26.59
CA ALA A 187 -11.94 -30.92 27.71
C ALA A 187 -12.52 -29.50 27.70
N PHE A 188 -11.72 -28.51 27.30
CA PHE A 188 -12.15 -27.13 27.13
C PHE A 188 -13.18 -26.98 26.00
N LEU A 189 -12.94 -27.57 24.82
CA LEU A 189 -13.86 -27.50 23.69
C LEU A 189 -15.23 -28.13 24.00
N ASN A 190 -15.28 -29.16 24.84
CA ASN A 190 -16.55 -29.79 25.24
C ASN A 190 -17.44 -28.90 26.13
N ASP A 191 -16.85 -27.90 26.80
CA ASP A 191 -17.55 -26.98 27.68
C ASP A 191 -18.04 -25.70 26.95
N LEU A 192 -17.70 -25.58 25.66
CA LEU A 192 -18.06 -24.44 24.83
C LEU A 192 -19.30 -24.71 23.97
N ASP A 193 -19.99 -23.62 23.65
CA ASP A 193 -21.09 -23.66 22.69
C ASP A 193 -20.60 -24.06 21.30
N GLN A 194 -21.45 -24.75 20.55
CA GLN A 194 -21.12 -25.30 19.23
C GLN A 194 -20.61 -24.24 18.24
N GLU A 195 -21.10 -23.00 18.35
CA GLU A 195 -20.66 -21.87 17.52
C GLU A 195 -19.21 -21.45 17.85
N LEU A 196 -18.84 -21.39 19.13
CA LEU A 196 -17.48 -21.05 19.56
C LEU A 196 -16.49 -22.16 19.19
N VAL A 197 -16.90 -23.43 19.30
CA VAL A 197 -16.09 -24.58 18.88
C VAL A 197 -15.76 -24.52 17.39
N ASN A 198 -16.73 -24.15 16.55
CA ASN A 198 -16.50 -24.00 15.11
C ASN A 198 -15.47 -22.90 14.81
N ASN A 199 -15.56 -21.75 15.49
CA ASN A 199 -14.59 -20.67 15.37
C ASN A 199 -13.19 -21.13 15.78
N ILE A 200 -13.04 -21.74 16.96
CA ILE A 200 -11.75 -22.24 17.44
C ILE A 200 -11.18 -23.29 16.50
N SER A 201 -12.00 -24.21 16.01
CA SER A 201 -11.57 -25.23 15.06
C SER A 201 -11.06 -24.61 13.76
N SER A 202 -11.74 -23.57 13.24
CA SER A 202 -11.25 -22.82 12.08
C SER A 202 -9.91 -22.13 12.36
N ILE A 203 -9.72 -21.60 13.57
CA ILE A 203 -8.46 -20.97 13.97
C ILE A 203 -7.32 -22.00 13.93
N LEU A 204 -7.52 -23.17 14.55
CA LEU A 204 -6.52 -24.23 14.64
C LEU A 204 -6.20 -24.87 13.28
N MET A 205 -7.21 -25.09 12.42
CA MET A 205 -7.03 -25.68 11.10
C MET A 205 -6.21 -24.79 10.15
N GLU A 206 -6.29 -23.46 10.28
CA GLU A 206 -5.49 -22.55 9.49
C GLU A 206 -4.01 -22.55 9.88
N GLU A 207 -3.69 -22.82 11.14
CA GLU A 207 -2.29 -22.95 11.61
C GLU A 207 -1.62 -24.18 10.98
N GLU A 208 -2.33 -25.31 10.93
CA GLU A 208 -1.84 -26.54 10.30
C GLU A 208 -1.57 -26.36 8.80
N LYS A 209 -2.34 -25.51 8.10
CA LYS A 209 -2.22 -25.27 6.67
C LYS A 209 -0.86 -24.68 6.27
N TYR A 210 -0.20 -23.95 7.16
CA TYR A 210 1.09 -23.29 6.90
C TYR A 210 2.27 -23.96 7.63
N ASN A 211 2.11 -25.16 8.18
CA ASN A 211 3.24 -25.93 8.67
C ASN A 211 4.17 -26.31 7.49
N LEU A 212 5.34 -25.65 7.44
CA LEU A 212 6.40 -25.91 6.48
C LEU A 212 7.02 -27.28 6.73
N HIS A 213 6.53 -28.31 6.03
CA HIS A 213 7.15 -29.63 6.10
C HIS A 213 8.52 -29.64 5.36
N ASN A 214 9.54 -30.22 6.00
CA ASN A 214 10.77 -30.73 5.36
C ASN A 214 11.76 -29.71 4.75
N TRP A 215 12.02 -28.56 5.39
CA TRP A 215 13.13 -27.68 5.00
C TRP A 215 14.53 -28.19 5.38
N GLU A 216 14.63 -29.15 6.31
CA GLU A 216 15.89 -29.85 6.65
C GLU A 216 16.55 -30.52 5.45
N ARG A 217 15.76 -30.95 4.45
CA ARG A 217 16.29 -31.51 3.19
C ARG A 217 17.00 -30.48 2.30
N LYS A 218 16.89 -29.19 2.62
CA LYS A 218 17.48 -28.07 1.87
C LYS A 218 18.53 -27.31 2.68
N ASP A 219 19.07 -27.88 3.77
CA ASP A 219 20.01 -27.22 4.68
C ASP A 219 19.51 -25.89 5.25
N ILE A 220 18.19 -25.71 5.30
CA ILE A 220 17.55 -24.57 5.98
C ILE A 220 16.92 -25.13 7.25
N TYR A 221 17.45 -24.70 8.39
CA TYR A 221 16.93 -25.03 9.71
C TYR A 221 16.14 -23.83 10.22
N PRO A 222 14.82 -23.74 9.95
CA PRO A 222 13.99 -22.75 10.61
C PRO A 222 14.13 -22.92 12.13
N LYS A 223 14.33 -21.83 12.87
CA LYS A 223 14.39 -21.87 14.34
C LYS A 223 13.16 -22.62 14.86
N GLU A 224 13.34 -23.57 15.78
CA GLU A 224 12.22 -24.31 16.36
C GLU A 224 11.23 -23.33 17.01
N LYS A 225 9.93 -23.55 16.76
CA LYS A 225 8.84 -22.66 17.22
C LYS A 225 8.89 -22.43 18.75
N SER A 226 9.37 -23.38 19.55
CA SER A 226 9.42 -23.28 21.01
C SER A 226 10.31 -22.14 21.53
N GLY A 227 11.36 -21.78 20.79
CA GLY A 227 12.24 -20.66 21.12
C GLY A 227 11.74 -19.30 20.63
N THR A 228 10.65 -19.28 19.86
CA THR A 228 10.05 -18.08 19.27
C THR A 228 8.68 -17.74 19.85
N ILE A 229 8.14 -18.50 20.81
CA ILE A 229 6.84 -18.21 21.42
C ILE A 229 6.87 -16.90 22.20
N ALA A 230 7.90 -16.67 23.02
CA ALA A 230 8.07 -15.41 23.74
C ALA A 230 8.11 -14.19 22.78
N GLN A 231 8.82 -14.35 21.66
CA GLN A 231 8.90 -13.37 20.59
C GLN A 231 7.53 -13.16 19.94
N LEU A 232 6.83 -14.23 19.55
CA LEU A 232 5.51 -14.19 18.92
C LEU A 232 4.47 -13.49 19.80
N VAL A 233 4.44 -13.80 21.10
CA VAL A 233 3.56 -13.15 22.09
C VAL A 233 3.87 -11.66 22.13
N SER A 234 5.14 -11.31 22.32
CA SER A 234 5.60 -9.92 22.42
C SER A 234 5.28 -9.13 21.14
N GLU A 235 5.52 -9.70 19.97
CA GLU A 235 5.19 -9.10 18.68
C GLU A 235 3.69 -8.89 18.51
N THR A 236 2.88 -9.89 18.86
CA THR A 236 1.42 -9.82 18.72
C THR A 236 0.84 -8.70 19.58
N ILE A 237 1.23 -8.64 20.86
CA ILE A 237 0.78 -7.60 21.79
C ILE A 237 1.30 -6.22 21.39
N LEU A 238 2.58 -6.07 21.05
CA LEU A 238 3.14 -4.79 20.62
C LEU A 238 2.50 -4.29 19.32
N THR A 239 2.18 -5.19 18.40
CA THR A 239 1.49 -4.85 17.14
C THR A 239 0.06 -4.40 17.44
N LEU A 240 -0.65 -5.07 18.35
CA LEU A 240 -1.97 -4.63 18.82
C LEU A 240 -1.92 -3.24 19.45
N ARG A 241 -0.97 -2.99 20.37
CA ARG A 241 -0.75 -1.66 20.98
C ARG A 241 -0.51 -0.59 19.92
N CYS A 242 0.39 -0.85 18.97
CA CYS A 242 0.67 0.07 17.86
C CYS A 242 -0.57 0.35 17.00
N TYR A 243 -1.39 -0.67 16.74
CA TYR A 243 -2.62 -0.51 15.98
C TYR A 243 -3.66 0.34 16.73
N LEU A 244 -3.88 0.05 18.02
CA LEU A 244 -4.83 0.79 18.86
C LEU A 244 -4.43 2.26 19.01
N ILE A 245 -3.13 2.55 19.19
CA ILE A 245 -2.63 3.93 19.24
C ILE A 245 -2.86 4.65 17.91
N LYS A 246 -2.61 4.00 16.76
CA LYS A 246 -2.89 4.59 15.44
C LYS A 246 -4.38 4.87 15.25
N LYS A 247 -5.25 3.94 15.67
CA LYS A 247 -6.70 4.10 15.65
C LYS A 247 -7.15 5.28 16.52
N ARG A 248 -6.57 5.43 17.71
CA ARG A 248 -6.82 6.55 18.62
C ARG A 248 -6.38 7.88 18.02
N ILE A 249 -5.15 7.97 17.51
CA ILE A 249 -4.64 9.17 16.81
C ILE A 249 -5.59 9.56 15.67
N TYR A 250 -6.00 8.60 14.85
CA TYR A 250 -6.93 8.86 13.74
C TYR A 250 -8.28 9.41 14.23
N SER A 251 -8.84 8.85 15.31
CA SER A 251 -10.09 9.38 15.89
C SER A 251 -9.95 10.81 16.42
N LEU A 252 -8.83 11.13 17.08
CA LEU A 252 -8.56 12.48 17.57
C LEU A 252 -8.41 13.47 16.41
N GLN A 253 -7.72 13.08 15.34
CA GLN A 253 -7.57 13.89 14.13
C GLN A 253 -8.92 14.21 13.47
N GLN A 254 -9.84 13.24 13.39
CA GLN A 254 -11.18 13.48 12.82
C GLN A 254 -11.99 14.46 13.66
N ASN A 255 -11.96 14.32 14.99
CA ASN A 255 -12.68 15.23 15.88
C ASN A 255 -12.18 16.68 15.77
N THR A 256 -10.87 16.87 15.53
CA THR A 256 -10.23 18.18 15.32
C THR A 256 -10.63 18.84 13.97
N GLU A 257 -11.02 18.06 12.95
CA GLU A 257 -11.49 18.61 11.67
C GLU A 257 -12.93 19.13 11.73
N GLU A 258 -13.74 18.61 12.66
CA GLU A 258 -15.17 18.94 12.81
C GLU A 258 -15.43 20.11 13.79
N GLU A 259 -14.57 20.31 14.81
CA GLU A 259 -14.74 21.36 15.83
C GLU A 259 -13.80 22.57 15.63
N SER A 260 -14.39 23.76 15.67
CA SER A 260 -13.72 25.07 15.42
C SER A 260 -13.31 25.80 16.70
N GLU A 261 -12.99 25.06 17.77
CA GLU A 261 -12.49 25.60 19.04
C GLU A 261 -11.07 25.10 19.36
N ASP A 262 -10.50 25.60 20.45
CA ASP A 262 -9.08 25.51 20.84
C ASP A 262 -8.59 24.04 20.94
N ASN A 263 -7.97 23.56 19.87
CA ASN A 263 -7.51 22.17 19.74
C ASN A 263 -6.13 21.90 20.38
N ASN A 264 -5.59 22.82 21.20
CA ASN A 264 -4.23 22.67 21.77
C ASN A 264 -4.08 21.41 22.63
N GLU A 265 -5.06 21.09 23.47
CA GLU A 265 -5.01 19.88 24.31
C GLU A 265 -5.04 18.59 23.46
N VAL A 266 -5.87 18.56 22.41
CA VAL A 266 -5.97 17.42 21.49
C VAL A 266 -4.67 17.23 20.70
N LEU A 267 -4.05 18.34 20.26
CA LEU A 267 -2.75 18.30 19.60
C LEU A 267 -1.64 17.79 20.52
N GLU A 268 -1.64 18.20 21.78
CA GLU A 268 -0.70 17.67 22.79
C GLU A 268 -0.90 16.17 23.01
N GLU A 269 -2.16 15.71 23.12
CA GLU A 269 -2.50 14.27 23.21
C GLU A 269 -2.00 13.49 21.98
N ILE A 270 -2.20 14.01 20.76
CA ILE A 270 -1.70 13.40 19.52
C ILE A 270 -0.17 13.31 19.52
N VAL A 271 0.53 14.36 19.94
CA VAL A 271 2.00 14.37 20.00
C VAL A 271 2.49 13.31 21.00
N ASN A 272 1.86 13.19 22.16
CA ASN A 272 2.18 12.18 23.15
C ASN A 272 1.98 10.76 22.61
N TYR A 273 0.87 10.49 21.92
CA TYR A 273 0.65 9.19 21.27
C TYR A 273 1.64 8.90 20.15
N LEU A 274 2.07 9.90 19.38
CA LEU A 274 3.10 9.72 18.36
C LEU A 274 4.46 9.35 18.97
N GLN A 275 4.81 9.96 20.10
CA GLN A 275 6.02 9.59 20.85
C GLN A 275 5.92 8.16 21.39
N LEU A 276 4.79 7.79 21.99
CA LEU A 276 4.56 6.43 22.47
C LEU A 276 4.62 5.40 21.35
N ASN A 277 3.97 5.67 20.21
CA ASN A 277 4.02 4.80 19.03
C ASN A 277 5.47 4.64 18.53
N LYS A 278 6.28 5.69 18.54
CA LYS A 278 7.71 5.60 18.18
C LYS A 278 8.48 4.70 19.14
N LEU A 279 8.25 4.81 20.46
CA LEU A 279 8.88 3.94 21.46
C LEU A 279 8.47 2.47 21.27
N LEU A 280 7.19 2.20 21.03
CA LEU A 280 6.70 0.85 20.79
C LEU A 280 7.25 0.24 19.49
N ASN A 281 7.34 1.00 18.40
CA ASN A 281 7.95 0.52 17.16
C ASN A 281 9.44 0.22 17.35
N ASN A 282 10.16 1.00 18.16
CA ASN A 282 11.55 0.70 18.49
C ASN A 282 11.67 -0.61 19.31
N LYS A 283 10.77 -0.84 20.28
CA LYS A 283 10.71 -2.11 21.02
C LYS A 283 10.39 -3.27 20.08
N LEU A 284 9.41 -3.11 19.18
CA LEU A 284 9.03 -4.13 18.19
C LEU A 284 10.21 -4.47 17.26
N ASN A 285 10.93 -3.47 16.75
CA ASN A 285 12.10 -3.69 15.90
C ASN A 285 13.22 -4.44 16.63
N ARG A 286 13.40 -4.19 17.94
CA ARG A 286 14.35 -4.93 18.77
C ARG A 286 13.93 -6.37 19.00
N VAL A 287 12.64 -6.64 19.17
CA VAL A 287 12.10 -8.00 19.29
C VAL A 287 12.24 -8.78 17.98
N LEU A 288 12.15 -8.11 16.82
CA LEU A 288 12.32 -8.71 15.49
C LEU A 288 13.78 -8.97 15.07
N SER A 289 14.76 -8.38 15.75
CA SER A 289 16.20 -8.43 15.39
C SER A 289 16.91 -9.64 16.00
#